data_AF-A0A4R4K899-F1
#
_entry.id   AF-A0A4R4K899-F1
#
_cell.length_a   1.000
_cell.length_b   1.000
_cell.length_c   1.000
_cell.angle_alpha   90.00
_cell.angle_beta   90.00
_cell.angle_gamma   90.00
#
_symmetry.space_group_name_H-M   'P 1'
#
loop_
_entity.id
_entity.type
_entity.pdbx_description
1 polymer ?
#
loop_
_entity_poly.entity_id
_entity_poly.type
_entity_poly.pdbx_seq_one_letter_code
_entity_poly.pdbx_strand_id
1 'polypeptide(L)'
;MPFEVLINNTFADVNSDLTIIPTDNKSVLSLINDFEDTEWRYNHFQNFIWDNIAETSLSFKERESLVNNHHSLLTYAAKNLRLSDKDGDISKGSEIAEIILYAIMKHYFNALPVVPKIFYKQNAQDNAKGADSVHIIIEGANDFSICFGEAKFYNSIEDARLAEIITSVENSLSTEKLKKENSIITNVSDLEILVGNKTLRDKIKAELSPRESIDLLKPKLHIRLVAMEK
;
A
#
# COMPACT_ATOMS: atom_id res chain seq x y z
N MET A 1 -11.55 -9.42 -4.62
CA MET A 1 -10.76 -9.67 -3.40
C MET A 1 -11.24 -10.98 -2.78
N PRO A 2 -10.35 -11.91 -2.39
CA PRO A 2 -10.75 -13.27 -1.98
C PRO A 2 -11.02 -13.44 -0.48
N PHE A 3 -10.95 -12.37 0.31
CA PHE A 3 -11.24 -12.37 1.74
C PHE A 3 -12.68 -11.95 2.00
N GLU A 4 -13.28 -12.53 3.04
CA GLU A 4 -14.60 -12.14 3.50
C GLU A 4 -14.51 -10.79 4.23
N VAL A 5 -15.43 -9.89 3.92
CA VAL A 5 -15.52 -8.58 4.57
C VAL A 5 -16.46 -8.70 5.77
N LEU A 6 -15.91 -8.62 6.99
CA LEU A 6 -16.70 -8.66 8.22
C LEU A 6 -17.23 -7.29 8.62
N ILE A 7 -16.40 -6.25 8.40
CA ILE A 7 -16.73 -4.86 8.72
C ILE A 7 -16.31 -4.00 7.54
N ASN A 8 -17.21 -3.13 7.09
CA ASN A 8 -16.92 -2.08 6.14
C ASN A 8 -17.82 -0.88 6.45
N ASN A 9 -17.43 -0.12 7.46
CA ASN A 9 -18.25 0.97 8.01
C ASN A 9 -17.40 2.21 8.26
N THR A 10 -18.07 3.31 8.56
CA THR A 10 -17.38 4.47 9.13
C THR A 10 -16.86 4.12 10.52
N PHE A 11 -15.78 4.78 10.95
CA PHE A 11 -15.27 4.58 12.30
C PHE A 11 -16.32 4.98 13.35
N ALA A 12 -17.15 5.98 13.07
CA ALA A 12 -18.20 6.42 13.98
C ALA A 12 -19.20 5.29 14.30
N ASP A 13 -19.51 4.41 13.35
CA ASP A 13 -20.46 3.32 13.53
C ASP A 13 -19.93 2.18 14.41
N VAL A 14 -18.61 2.05 14.51
CA VAL A 14 -17.92 1.00 15.29
C VAL A 14 -17.22 1.53 16.53
N ASN A 15 -17.20 2.85 16.72
CA ASN A 15 -16.55 3.51 17.84
C ASN A 15 -17.39 3.38 19.11
N SER A 16 -16.88 2.66 20.11
CA SER A 16 -17.51 2.58 21.43
C SER A 16 -17.15 3.73 22.37
N ASP A 17 -16.11 4.53 22.06
CA ASP A 17 -15.64 5.66 22.87
C ASP A 17 -15.93 7.00 22.20
N LEU A 18 -17.03 7.64 22.60
CA LEU A 18 -17.48 8.92 22.05
C LEU A 18 -16.56 10.11 22.37
N THR A 19 -15.54 9.94 23.22
CA THR A 19 -14.54 10.99 23.48
C THR A 19 -13.54 11.13 22.34
N ILE A 20 -13.42 10.10 21.48
CA ILE A 20 -12.54 10.11 20.31
C ILE A 20 -13.18 10.95 19.21
N ILE A 21 -12.68 12.16 19.02
CA ILE A 21 -13.10 13.09 17.95
C ILE A 21 -11.87 13.71 17.26
N PRO A 22 -11.93 14.04 15.96
CA PRO A 22 -13.06 13.86 15.03
C PRO A 22 -13.14 12.43 14.47
N THR A 23 -14.31 11.99 13.97
CA THR A 23 -14.52 10.65 13.38
C THR A 23 -14.97 10.65 11.92
N ASP A 24 -15.42 11.80 11.38
CA ASP A 24 -16.16 11.92 10.12
C ASP A 24 -15.37 11.56 8.84
N ASN A 25 -14.07 11.32 8.94
CA ASN A 25 -13.17 10.96 7.84
C ASN A 25 -12.40 9.65 8.07
N LYS A 26 -12.90 8.82 8.99
CA LYS A 26 -12.28 7.56 9.39
C LYS A 26 -13.20 6.42 8.99
N SER A 27 -12.61 5.34 8.49
CA SER A 27 -13.33 4.13 8.11
C SER A 27 -12.57 2.92 8.62
N VAL A 28 -13.31 1.83 8.85
CA VAL A 28 -12.75 0.55 9.29
C VAL A 28 -13.16 -0.52 8.30
N LEU A 29 -12.16 -1.22 7.80
CA LEU A 29 -12.31 -2.40 6.96
C LEU A 29 -11.71 -3.59 7.71
N SER A 30 -12.53 -4.59 7.99
CA SER A 30 -12.09 -5.87 8.55
C SER A 30 -12.26 -6.97 7.50
N LEU A 31 -11.17 -7.70 7.26
CA LEU A 31 -11.09 -8.78 6.29
C LEU A 31 -10.66 -10.05 7.02
N ILE A 32 -11.33 -11.16 6.75
CA ILE A 32 -10.96 -12.47 7.29
C ILE A 32 -10.66 -13.43 6.14
N ASN A 33 -9.62 -14.24 6.33
CA ASN A 33 -9.34 -15.36 5.43
C ASN A 33 -10.27 -16.52 5.72
N ASP A 34 -10.60 -17.26 4.66
CA ASP A 34 -11.54 -18.37 4.70
C ASP A 34 -11.08 -19.54 5.60
N PHE A 35 -12.03 -20.32 6.07
CA PHE A 35 -11.85 -21.40 7.05
C PHE A 35 -12.65 -22.64 6.63
N GLU A 36 -12.01 -23.80 6.62
CA GLU A 36 -12.59 -25.05 6.13
C GLU A 36 -12.18 -26.21 7.04
N ASP A 37 -13.14 -27.03 7.47
CA ASP A 37 -12.92 -28.22 8.31
C ASP A 37 -12.08 -27.96 9.57
N THR A 38 -12.45 -26.92 10.34
CA THR A 38 -11.72 -26.50 11.55
C THR A 38 -10.30 -25.99 11.31
N GLU A 39 -9.91 -25.77 10.06
CA GLU A 39 -8.58 -25.33 9.69
C GLU A 39 -8.59 -24.03 8.88
N TRP A 40 -7.58 -23.20 9.13
CA TRP A 40 -7.34 -22.00 8.34
C TRP A 40 -6.94 -22.40 6.91
N ARG A 41 -7.57 -21.81 5.90
CA ARG A 41 -7.23 -22.10 4.50
C ARG A 41 -5.93 -21.41 4.10
N TYR A 42 -4.81 -21.90 4.61
CA TYR A 42 -3.47 -21.35 4.41
C TYR A 42 -3.14 -21.17 2.93
N ASN A 43 -3.45 -22.18 2.12
CA ASN A 43 -3.19 -22.16 0.68
C ASN A 43 -3.94 -21.02 -0.03
N HIS A 44 -5.15 -20.67 0.45
CA HIS A 44 -5.93 -19.57 -0.13
C HIS A 44 -5.24 -18.21 0.11
N PHE A 45 -4.79 -17.97 1.34
CA PHE A 45 -4.00 -16.80 1.68
C PHE A 45 -2.67 -16.77 0.91
N GLN A 46 -1.96 -17.89 0.84
CA GLN A 46 -0.70 -17.99 0.11
C GLN A 46 -0.88 -17.69 -1.39
N ASN A 47 -1.93 -18.22 -2.01
CA ASN A 47 -2.24 -17.93 -3.41
C ASN A 47 -2.50 -16.43 -3.62
N PHE A 48 -3.21 -15.77 -2.71
CA PHE A 48 -3.41 -14.32 -2.79
C PHE A 48 -2.10 -13.54 -2.77
N ILE A 49 -1.10 -13.96 -1.98
CA ILE A 49 0.24 -13.35 -2.02
C ILE A 49 0.88 -13.54 -3.39
N TRP A 50 0.91 -14.77 -3.90
CA TRP A 50 1.52 -15.09 -5.20
C TRP A 50 0.83 -14.41 -6.38
N ASP A 51 -0.48 -14.24 -6.32
CA ASP A 51 -1.25 -13.55 -7.37
C ASP A 51 -0.96 -12.04 -7.42
N ASN A 52 -0.41 -11.46 -6.35
CA ASN A 52 -0.18 -10.02 -6.23
C ASN A 52 1.29 -9.62 -6.12
N ILE A 53 2.21 -10.57 -5.93
CA ILE A 53 3.64 -10.30 -5.73
C ILE A 53 4.22 -9.42 -6.84
N ALA A 54 3.91 -9.73 -8.11
CA ALA A 54 4.45 -9.05 -9.27
C ALA A 54 4.12 -7.56 -9.31
N GLU A 55 2.97 -7.14 -8.78
CA GLU A 55 2.50 -5.75 -8.83
C GLU A 55 3.36 -4.79 -8.00
N THR A 56 3.99 -5.30 -6.94
CA THR A 56 4.84 -4.47 -6.05
C THR A 56 6.32 -4.72 -6.30
N SER A 57 6.69 -5.93 -6.75
CA SER A 57 8.08 -6.35 -6.91
C SER A 57 8.65 -6.07 -8.30
N LEU A 58 7.81 -5.73 -9.29
CA LEU A 58 8.21 -5.43 -10.67
C LEU A 58 7.61 -4.09 -11.11
N SER A 59 8.34 -3.36 -11.96
CA SER A 59 7.80 -2.20 -12.67
C SER A 59 6.69 -2.60 -13.66
N PHE A 60 5.82 -1.66 -14.02
CA PHE A 60 4.79 -1.91 -15.05
C PHE A 60 5.40 -2.46 -16.35
N LYS A 61 6.53 -1.92 -16.79
CA LYS A 61 7.20 -2.36 -18.03
C LYS A 61 7.72 -3.79 -17.95
N GLU A 62 8.27 -4.21 -16.81
CA GLU A 62 8.72 -5.59 -16.63
C GLU A 62 7.54 -6.56 -16.66
N ARG A 63 6.41 -6.18 -16.02
CA ARG A 63 5.18 -6.98 -16.03
C ARG A 63 4.64 -7.15 -17.45
N GLU A 64 4.55 -6.06 -18.21
CA GLU A 64 4.11 -6.11 -19.61
C GLU A 64 5.02 -6.97 -20.48
N SER A 65 6.34 -6.92 -20.26
CA SER A 65 7.30 -7.74 -21.00
C SER A 65 7.15 -9.25 -20.75
N LEU A 66 6.49 -9.62 -19.64
CA LEU A 66 6.30 -10.98 -19.18
C LEU A 66 4.82 -11.43 -19.21
N VAL A 67 3.92 -10.67 -19.83
CA VAL A 67 2.46 -10.93 -19.79
C VAL A 67 2.05 -12.32 -20.27
N ASN A 68 2.80 -12.90 -21.21
CA ASN A 68 2.56 -14.25 -21.74
C ASN A 68 3.44 -15.34 -21.07
N ASN A 69 4.29 -14.96 -20.12
CA ASN A 69 5.29 -15.82 -19.48
C ASN A 69 5.07 -15.89 -17.96
N HIS A 70 3.90 -16.36 -17.54
CA HIS A 70 3.47 -16.38 -16.14
C HIS A 70 4.48 -17.00 -15.17
N HIS A 71 5.12 -18.12 -15.54
CA HIS A 71 6.15 -18.73 -14.70
C HIS A 71 7.37 -17.81 -14.51
N SER A 72 7.83 -17.18 -15.60
CA SER A 72 8.92 -16.22 -15.54
C SER A 72 8.53 -14.99 -14.72
N LEU A 73 7.31 -14.46 -14.91
CA LEU A 73 6.78 -13.33 -14.13
C LEU A 73 6.89 -13.59 -12.62
N LEU A 74 6.36 -14.72 -12.16
CA LEU A 74 6.43 -15.10 -10.74
C LEU A 74 7.86 -15.31 -10.28
N THR A 75 8.71 -15.93 -11.10
CA THR A 75 10.13 -16.16 -10.77
C THR A 75 10.89 -14.85 -10.60
N TYR A 76 10.71 -13.88 -11.52
CA TYR A 76 11.33 -12.56 -11.42
C TYR A 76 10.80 -11.77 -10.24
N ALA A 77 9.49 -11.82 -9.99
CA ALA A 77 8.88 -11.18 -8.85
C ALA A 77 9.44 -11.71 -7.52
N ALA A 78 9.52 -13.04 -7.37
CA ALA A 78 10.07 -13.70 -6.19
C ALA A 78 11.54 -13.33 -5.92
N LYS A 79 12.37 -13.20 -6.97
CA LYS A 79 13.79 -12.82 -6.85
C LYS A 79 13.99 -11.43 -6.26
N ASN A 80 12.99 -10.55 -6.40
CA ASN A 80 13.06 -9.17 -5.95
C ASN A 80 12.64 -9.02 -4.48
N LEU A 81 12.14 -10.09 -3.86
CA LEU A 81 11.89 -10.15 -2.42
C LEU A 81 13.20 -10.32 -1.65
N ARG A 82 13.37 -9.54 -0.58
CA ARG A 82 14.42 -9.69 0.42
C ARG A 82 14.00 -10.74 1.43
N LEU A 83 14.15 -12.01 1.05
CA LEU A 83 14.02 -13.12 1.97
C LEU A 83 15.24 -13.15 2.90
N SER A 84 15.06 -12.74 4.15
CA SER A 84 16.07 -12.90 5.20
C SER A 84 15.76 -14.12 6.04
N ASP A 85 16.63 -15.12 5.98
CA ASP A 85 16.53 -16.32 6.84
C ASP A 85 17.14 -16.09 8.23
N LYS A 86 17.74 -14.93 8.49
CA LYS A 86 18.45 -14.66 9.76
C LYS A 86 17.49 -14.60 10.94
N ASP A 87 17.74 -15.43 11.95
CA ASP A 87 16.99 -15.35 13.21
C ASP A 87 17.22 -14.00 13.89
N GLY A 88 16.12 -13.36 14.29
CA GLY A 88 16.13 -12.00 14.85
C GLY A 88 16.06 -10.87 13.83
N ASP A 89 15.91 -11.14 12.53
CA ASP A 89 15.69 -10.08 11.55
C ASP A 89 14.27 -9.51 11.69
N ILE A 90 14.19 -8.27 12.16
CA ILE A 90 12.95 -7.51 12.40
C ILE A 90 12.16 -7.31 11.09
N SER A 91 12.83 -7.45 9.92
CA SER A 91 12.19 -7.33 8.61
C SER A 91 11.47 -8.60 8.13
N LYS A 92 11.57 -9.74 8.84
CA LYS A 92 10.88 -11.00 8.48
C LYS A 92 9.36 -10.75 8.40
N GLY A 93 8.80 -10.91 7.20
CA GLY A 93 7.36 -10.74 6.93
C GLY A 93 6.92 -9.33 6.53
N SER A 94 7.80 -8.32 6.55
CA SER A 94 7.47 -6.95 6.13
C SER A 94 7.00 -6.90 4.67
N GLU A 95 7.67 -7.63 3.77
CA GLU A 95 7.31 -7.65 2.35
C GLU A 95 5.96 -8.33 2.09
N ILE A 96 5.60 -9.34 2.89
CA ILE A 96 4.27 -9.96 2.81
C ILE A 96 3.20 -8.94 3.21
N ALA A 97 3.48 -8.16 4.27
CA ALA A 97 2.60 -7.08 4.73
C ALA A 97 2.36 -6.06 3.61
N GLU A 98 3.44 -5.66 2.93
CA GLU A 98 3.41 -4.76 1.79
C GLU A 98 2.58 -5.37 0.65
N ILE A 99 2.84 -6.62 0.23
CA ILE A 99 2.08 -7.27 -0.86
C ILE A 99 0.58 -7.26 -0.57
N ILE A 100 0.16 -7.57 0.65
CA ILE A 100 -1.25 -7.55 1.05
C ILE A 100 -1.82 -6.14 0.99
N LEU A 101 -1.11 -5.16 1.54
CA LEU A 101 -1.50 -3.76 1.47
C LEU A 101 -1.68 -3.28 0.03
N TYR A 102 -0.75 -3.61 -0.88
CA TYR A 102 -0.89 -3.33 -2.32
C TYR A 102 -2.15 -3.96 -2.90
N ALA A 103 -2.39 -5.23 -2.58
CA ALA A 103 -3.54 -5.95 -3.11
C ALA A 103 -4.86 -5.37 -2.57
N ILE A 104 -4.93 -4.99 -1.29
CA ILE A 104 -6.09 -4.28 -0.72
C ILE A 104 -6.29 -2.93 -1.43
N MET A 105 -5.23 -2.13 -1.55
CA MET A 105 -5.24 -0.83 -2.22
C MET A 105 -5.81 -0.93 -3.64
N LYS A 106 -5.32 -1.89 -4.42
CA LYS A 106 -5.74 -2.11 -5.80
C LYS A 106 -7.15 -2.68 -5.90
N HIS A 107 -7.41 -3.82 -5.27
CA HIS A 107 -8.64 -4.60 -5.51
C HIS A 107 -9.85 -4.08 -4.77
N TYR A 108 -9.66 -3.41 -3.62
CA TYR A 108 -10.76 -2.89 -2.82
C TYR A 108 -11.01 -1.41 -3.08
N PHE A 109 -9.94 -0.60 -3.12
CA PHE A 109 -10.06 0.85 -3.33
C PHE A 109 -9.92 1.27 -4.79
N ASN A 110 -9.76 0.34 -5.73
CA ASN A 110 -9.51 0.63 -7.15
C ASN A 110 -8.36 1.62 -7.37
N ALA A 111 -7.37 1.60 -6.48
CA ALA A 111 -6.26 2.54 -6.50
C ALA A 111 -5.18 2.04 -7.47
N LEU A 112 -4.58 2.95 -8.22
CA LEU A 112 -3.52 2.66 -9.18
C LEU A 112 -2.17 2.55 -8.45
N PRO A 113 -1.44 1.42 -8.56
CA PRO A 113 -0.14 1.21 -7.92
C PRO A 113 0.95 1.97 -8.67
N VAL A 114 1.02 3.29 -8.47
CA VAL A 114 1.92 4.16 -9.24
C VAL A 114 3.38 4.05 -8.84
N VAL A 115 3.70 3.55 -7.65
CA VAL A 115 5.08 3.33 -7.19
C VAL A 115 5.20 1.90 -6.67
N PRO A 116 5.77 0.94 -7.41
CA PRO A 116 6.06 -0.41 -6.91
C PRO A 116 7.19 -0.37 -5.86
N LYS A 117 6.85 -0.31 -4.57
CA LYS A 117 7.82 -0.05 -3.50
C LYS A 117 8.84 -1.16 -3.32
N ILE A 118 8.45 -2.44 -3.43
CA ILE A 118 9.42 -3.55 -3.34
C ILE A 118 10.41 -3.48 -4.49
N PHE A 119 9.95 -3.15 -5.71
CA PHE A 119 10.81 -2.96 -6.86
C PHE A 119 11.93 -1.93 -6.59
N TYR A 120 11.57 -0.77 -6.04
CA TYR A 120 12.55 0.28 -5.71
C TYR A 120 13.33 0.02 -4.42
N LYS A 121 12.91 -0.91 -3.56
CA LYS A 121 13.65 -1.30 -2.34
C LYS A 121 14.76 -2.31 -2.64
N GLN A 122 14.97 -2.74 -3.88
CA GLN A 122 15.99 -3.73 -4.24
C GLN A 122 17.42 -3.26 -3.93
N ASN A 123 17.80 -2.02 -4.25
CA ASN A 123 19.14 -1.51 -3.93
C ASN A 123 19.20 -0.86 -2.55
N ALA A 124 20.24 -1.13 -1.76
CA ALA A 124 20.41 -0.54 -0.42
C ALA A 124 20.56 1.00 -0.42
N GLN A 125 20.94 1.59 -1.56
CA GLN A 125 21.06 3.03 -1.77
C GLN A 125 19.77 3.68 -2.29
N ASP A 126 18.74 2.91 -2.63
CA ASP A 126 17.55 3.47 -3.26
C ASP A 126 16.68 4.24 -2.25
N ASN A 127 16.22 5.40 -2.73
CA ASN A 127 15.60 6.44 -1.92
C ASN A 127 14.14 6.19 -1.53
N ALA A 128 13.57 5.03 -1.88
CA ALA A 128 12.16 4.68 -1.62
C ALA A 128 11.85 4.27 -0.16
N LYS A 129 12.63 4.81 0.80
CA LYS A 129 12.31 4.76 2.24
C LYS A 129 11.27 5.82 2.56
N GLY A 130 10.10 5.39 3.01
CA GLY A 130 8.92 6.20 3.30
C GLY A 130 7.70 5.28 3.42
N ALA A 131 6.55 5.65 2.84
CA ALA A 131 5.35 4.82 2.91
C ALA A 131 5.58 3.44 2.28
N ASP A 132 5.01 2.40 2.92
CA ASP A 132 5.04 1.02 2.44
C ASP A 132 4.31 0.87 1.09
N SER A 133 3.30 1.69 0.86
CA SER A 133 2.52 1.68 -0.38
C SER A 133 2.13 3.09 -0.81
N VAL A 134 2.17 3.34 -2.12
CA VAL A 134 1.78 4.63 -2.72
C VAL A 134 0.92 4.39 -3.95
N HIS A 135 -0.32 4.88 -3.89
CA HIS A 135 -1.30 4.72 -4.95
C HIS A 135 -2.00 6.03 -5.29
N ILE A 136 -2.62 6.09 -6.47
CA ILE A 136 -3.51 7.18 -6.90
C ILE A 136 -4.91 6.64 -7.12
N ILE A 137 -5.91 7.30 -6.55
CA ILE A 137 -7.32 7.08 -6.87
C ILE A 137 -7.75 8.18 -7.85
N ILE A 138 -8.40 7.79 -8.95
CA ILE A 138 -8.98 8.74 -9.89
C ILE A 138 -10.36 9.14 -9.37
N GLU A 139 -10.51 10.43 -9.05
CA GLU A 139 -11.75 11.01 -8.51
C GLU A 139 -12.51 11.70 -9.65
N GLY A 140 -13.50 11.02 -10.21
CA GLY A 140 -14.24 11.52 -11.36
C GLY A 140 -13.37 11.68 -12.61
N ALA A 141 -13.65 12.69 -13.44
CA ALA A 141 -12.97 12.83 -14.75
C ALA A 141 -11.61 13.55 -14.67
N ASN A 142 -11.47 14.52 -13.75
CA ASN A 142 -10.38 15.49 -13.74
C ASN A 142 -9.79 15.71 -12.33
N ASP A 143 -10.03 14.78 -11.40
CA ASP A 143 -9.47 14.89 -10.06
C ASP A 143 -8.85 13.58 -9.56
N PHE A 144 -8.10 13.68 -8.47
CA PHE A 144 -7.42 12.54 -7.87
C PHE A 144 -7.26 12.69 -6.36
N SER A 145 -7.04 11.55 -5.74
CA SER A 145 -6.60 11.40 -4.35
C SER A 145 -5.32 10.57 -4.29
N ILE A 146 -4.49 10.83 -3.29
CA ILE A 146 -3.24 10.11 -3.03
C ILE A 146 -3.49 9.17 -1.87
N CYS A 147 -3.07 7.92 -1.99
CA CYS A 147 -3.11 6.99 -0.89
C CYS A 147 -1.71 6.59 -0.46
N PHE A 148 -1.39 6.85 0.81
CA PHE A 148 -0.21 6.29 1.46
C PHE A 148 -0.63 5.18 2.41
N GLY A 149 0.02 4.04 2.28
CA GLY A 149 -0.24 2.87 3.09
C GLY A 149 0.94 2.55 4.00
N GLU A 150 0.62 2.08 5.21
CA GLU A 150 1.56 1.49 6.17
C GLU A 150 1.01 0.13 6.60
N ALA A 151 1.86 -0.90 6.63
CA ALA A 151 1.45 -2.26 6.97
C ALA A 151 2.36 -2.91 8.01
N LYS A 152 1.75 -3.65 8.94
CA LYS A 152 2.48 -4.43 9.95
C LYS A 152 1.85 -5.79 10.15
N PHE A 153 2.71 -6.79 10.33
CA PHE A 153 2.35 -8.12 10.79
C PHE A 153 2.65 -8.25 12.29
N TYR A 154 1.62 -8.60 13.05
CA TYR A 154 1.67 -8.82 14.47
C TYR A 154 1.39 -10.29 14.80
N ASN A 155 2.01 -10.79 15.86
CA ASN A 155 1.63 -12.08 16.43
C ASN A 155 0.41 -11.96 17.36
N SER A 156 0.14 -10.75 17.83
CA SER A 156 -1.07 -10.40 18.56
C SER A 156 -1.36 -8.91 18.35
N ILE A 157 -2.63 -8.53 18.15
CA ILE A 157 -2.97 -7.11 18.00
C ILE A 157 -2.99 -6.35 19.34
N GLU A 158 -3.03 -7.07 20.47
CA GLU A 158 -2.90 -6.51 21.82
C GLU A 158 -1.46 -6.05 22.15
N ASP A 159 -0.54 -6.22 21.18
CA ASP A 159 0.88 -5.93 21.31
C ASP A 159 1.17 -4.42 21.44
N ALA A 160 2.11 -4.08 22.32
CA ALA A 160 2.60 -2.72 22.56
C ALA A 160 3.20 -2.05 21.29
N ARG A 161 3.43 -2.83 20.23
CA ARG A 161 3.93 -2.37 18.92
C ARG A 161 2.90 -1.63 18.05
N LEU A 162 1.66 -1.44 18.51
CA LEU A 162 0.73 -0.48 17.86
C LEU A 162 1.26 0.96 17.88
N ALA A 163 2.07 1.33 18.88
CA ALA A 163 2.72 2.63 18.90
C ALA A 163 3.68 2.82 17.71
N GLU A 164 4.33 1.75 17.25
CA GLU A 164 5.31 1.82 16.14
C GLU A 164 4.65 2.17 14.81
N ILE A 165 3.47 1.59 14.50
CA ILE A 165 2.75 1.92 13.27
C ILE A 165 2.26 3.38 13.31
N ILE A 166 1.80 3.86 14.47
CA ILE A 166 1.39 5.25 14.65
C ILE A 166 2.58 6.19 14.44
N THR A 167 3.72 5.94 15.09
CA THR A 167 4.94 6.74 14.91
C THR A 167 5.45 6.71 13.47
N SER A 168 5.35 5.56 12.77
CA SER A 168 5.72 5.46 11.35
C SER A 168 4.86 6.41 10.50
N VAL A 169 3.55 6.41 10.74
CA VAL A 169 2.58 7.27 10.05
C VAL A 169 2.85 8.75 10.33
N GLU A 170 3.01 9.13 11.60
CA GLU A 170 3.32 10.51 11.99
C GLU A 170 4.58 11.01 11.28
N ASN A 171 5.63 10.19 11.23
CA ASN A 171 6.86 10.52 10.52
C ASN A 171 6.62 10.69 9.02
N SER A 172 5.83 9.80 8.40
CA SER A 172 5.50 9.85 6.97
C SER A 172 4.73 11.13 6.57
N LEU A 173 3.98 11.71 7.51
CA LEU A 173 3.15 12.90 7.32
C LEU A 173 3.93 14.22 7.47
N SER A 174 5.20 14.17 7.87
CA SER A 174 6.04 15.37 7.90
C SER A 174 6.21 15.97 6.49
N THR A 175 6.24 17.30 6.39
CA THR A 175 6.33 18.01 5.11
C THR A 175 7.49 17.54 4.25
N GLU A 176 8.65 17.27 4.85
CA GLU A 176 9.83 16.75 4.14
C GLU A 176 9.56 15.38 3.51
N LYS A 177 8.94 14.46 4.28
CA LYS A 177 8.62 13.11 3.81
C LYS A 177 7.54 13.13 2.74
N LEU A 178 6.48 13.92 2.92
CA LEU A 178 5.44 14.11 1.92
C LEU A 178 6.02 14.65 0.60
N LYS A 179 6.86 15.71 0.66
CA LYS A 179 7.51 16.25 -0.54
C LYS A 179 8.46 15.26 -1.20
N LYS A 180 9.16 14.44 -0.41
CA LYS A 180 10.01 13.37 -0.93
C LYS A 180 9.19 12.31 -1.67
N GLU A 181 8.08 11.86 -1.09
CA GLU A 181 7.17 10.89 -1.73
C GLU A 181 6.56 11.45 -3.01
N ASN A 182 6.12 12.70 -3.00
CA ASN A 182 5.60 13.38 -4.19
C ASN A 182 6.64 13.44 -5.33
N SER A 183 7.90 13.70 -4.98
CA SER A 183 9.01 13.67 -5.95
C SER A 183 9.19 12.28 -6.55
N ILE A 184 9.03 11.21 -5.76
CA ILE A 184 9.09 9.84 -6.30
C ILE A 184 7.94 9.62 -7.29
N ILE A 185 6.70 9.91 -6.90
CA ILE A 185 5.50 9.73 -7.74
C ILE A 185 5.63 10.44 -9.09
N THR A 186 6.16 11.66 -9.11
CA THR A 186 6.28 12.45 -10.34
C THR A 186 7.39 11.99 -11.28
N ASN A 187 8.34 11.20 -10.79
CA ASN A 187 9.52 10.73 -11.53
C ASN A 187 9.47 9.24 -11.95
N VAL A 188 8.50 8.48 -11.45
CA VAL A 188 8.31 7.08 -11.87
C VAL A 188 7.58 6.98 -13.20
N SER A 189 7.96 6.00 -14.03
CA SER A 189 7.31 5.77 -15.33
C SER A 189 5.87 5.29 -15.20
N ASP A 190 5.54 4.62 -14.09
CA ASP A 190 4.27 3.93 -13.93
C ASP A 190 3.11 4.93 -13.82
N LEU A 191 3.36 6.14 -13.31
CA LEU A 191 2.38 7.25 -13.36
C LEU A 191 1.97 7.58 -14.81
N GLU A 192 2.93 7.65 -15.74
CA GLU A 192 2.67 7.97 -17.14
C GLU A 192 1.85 6.90 -17.84
N ILE A 193 2.07 5.64 -17.47
CA ILE A 193 1.46 4.49 -18.13
C ILE A 193 0.07 4.21 -17.56
N LEU A 194 -0.07 4.25 -16.23
CA LEU A 194 -1.32 3.88 -15.54
C LEU A 194 -2.39 4.96 -15.63
N VAL A 195 -2.02 6.24 -15.66
CA VAL A 195 -2.98 7.35 -15.76
C VAL A 195 -3.11 7.77 -17.21
N GLY A 196 -4.00 7.14 -17.99
CA GLY A 196 -4.10 7.39 -19.44
C GLY A 196 -4.49 8.82 -19.85
N ASN A 197 -5.24 9.54 -19.00
CA ASN A 197 -5.67 10.92 -19.27
C ASN A 197 -4.51 11.93 -19.06
N LYS A 198 -4.04 12.55 -20.15
CA LYS A 198 -2.93 13.51 -20.12
C LYS A 198 -3.23 14.73 -19.24
N THR A 199 -4.43 15.30 -19.32
CA THR A 199 -4.81 16.47 -18.52
C THR A 199 -4.77 16.15 -17.03
N LEU A 200 -5.25 14.96 -16.64
CA LEU A 200 -5.18 14.50 -15.25
C LEU A 200 -3.73 14.27 -14.82
N ARG A 201 -2.89 13.66 -15.66
CA ARG A 201 -1.46 13.51 -15.38
C ARG A 201 -0.75 14.83 -15.14
N ASP A 202 -0.99 15.80 -16.01
CA ASP A 202 -0.39 17.14 -15.91
C ASP A 202 -0.83 17.82 -14.61
N LYS A 203 -2.10 17.67 -14.22
CA LYS A 203 -2.63 18.15 -12.93
C LYS A 203 -1.97 17.46 -11.74
N ILE A 204 -1.88 16.13 -11.74
CA ILE A 204 -1.20 15.36 -10.68
C ILE A 204 0.24 15.86 -10.52
N LYS A 205 0.98 16.01 -11.62
CA LYS A 205 2.37 16.50 -11.58
C LYS A 205 2.49 17.93 -11.08
N ALA A 206 1.55 18.79 -11.45
CA ALA A 206 1.51 20.17 -10.98
C ALA A 206 1.28 20.22 -9.46
N GLU A 207 0.25 19.53 -8.95
CA GLU A 207 -0.10 19.56 -7.52
C GLU A 207 0.93 18.84 -6.64
N LEU A 208 1.58 17.78 -7.16
CA LEU A 208 2.66 17.07 -6.46
C LEU A 208 4.02 17.77 -6.56
N SER A 209 4.13 18.88 -7.29
CA SER A 209 5.40 19.57 -7.48
C SER A 209 6.02 19.97 -6.13
N PRO A 210 7.34 19.82 -5.94
CA PRO A 210 8.03 20.25 -4.71
C PRO A 210 7.85 21.74 -4.36
N ARG A 211 7.48 22.55 -5.36
CA ARG A 211 7.24 23.99 -5.23
C ARG A 211 5.85 24.32 -4.67
N GLU A 212 4.89 23.40 -4.78
CA GLU A 212 3.54 23.61 -4.28
C GLU A 212 3.45 23.43 -2.76
N SER A 213 2.42 24.05 -2.17
CA SER A 213 2.11 23.87 -0.76
C SER A 213 1.49 22.49 -0.52
N ILE A 214 1.98 21.80 0.51
CA ILE A 214 1.43 20.50 0.90
C ILE A 214 0.00 20.63 1.45
N ASP A 215 -0.41 21.84 1.88
CA ASP A 215 -1.75 22.07 2.41
C ASP A 215 -2.84 21.92 1.33
N LEU A 216 -2.50 22.13 0.05
CA LEU A 216 -3.41 21.87 -1.06
C LEU A 216 -3.62 20.36 -1.29
N LEU A 217 -2.64 19.54 -0.91
CA LEU A 217 -2.68 18.09 -1.06
C LEU A 217 -3.30 17.37 0.15
N LYS A 218 -3.19 17.94 1.37
CA LYS A 218 -3.71 17.31 2.60
C LYS A 218 -5.17 16.86 2.49
N PRO A 219 -6.10 17.64 1.90
CA PRO A 219 -7.49 17.20 1.74
C PRO A 219 -7.66 16.00 0.78
N LYS A 220 -6.67 15.75 -0.08
CA LYS A 220 -6.64 14.67 -1.07
C LYS A 220 -5.88 13.44 -0.58
N LEU A 221 -5.32 13.50 0.63
CA LEU A 221 -4.47 12.46 1.18
C LEU A 221 -5.30 11.47 1.99
N HIS A 222 -5.29 10.21 1.57
CA HIS A 222 -5.79 9.08 2.33
C HIS A 222 -4.64 8.31 2.95
N ILE A 223 -4.66 8.16 4.27
CA ILE A 223 -3.73 7.30 5.00
C ILE A 223 -4.43 5.98 5.31
N ARG A 224 -3.80 4.87 4.92
CA ARG A 224 -4.34 3.53 5.10
C ARG A 224 -3.41 2.71 5.98
N LEU A 225 -3.93 2.27 7.12
CA LEU A 225 -3.19 1.45 8.07
C LEU A 225 -3.71 0.03 7.99
N VAL A 226 -2.81 -0.93 7.78
CA VAL A 226 -3.15 -2.35 7.75
C VAL A 226 -2.37 -3.04 8.87
N ALA A 227 -3.10 -3.44 9.91
CA ALA A 227 -2.60 -4.33 10.94
C ALA A 227 -3.11 -5.74 10.63
N MET A 228 -2.20 -6.71 10.57
CA MET A 228 -2.51 -8.12 10.36
C MET A 228 -2.06 -8.90 11.58
N GLU A 229 -2.91 -9.80 12.07
CA GLU A 229 -2.62 -10.73 13.15
C GLU A 229 -2.50 -12.14 12.58
N LYS A 230 -1.51 -12.91 13.06
CA LYS A 230 -1.27 -14.30 12.67
C LYS A 230 -1.91 -15.27 13.65
#